data_AF-A0A2T9YIY2-F1
#
_entry.id   AF-A0A2T9YIY2-F1
#
_cell.length_a   1.000
_cell.length_b   1.000
_cell.length_c   1.000
_cell.angle_alpha   90.00
_cell.angle_beta   90.00
_cell.angle_gamma   90.00
#
_symmetry.space_group_name_H-M   'P 1'
#
loop_
_entity.id
_entity.type
_entity.pdbx_description
1 polymer ?
#
loop_
_entity_poly.entity_id
_entity_poly.type
_entity_poly.pdbx_seq_one_letter_code
_entity_poly.pdbx_strand_id
1 'polypeptide(L)'
;MPTNSKDYIHRVGRTARAGKSGKAITFVTQYDIELLQRIESVIGKKMEEYPAEKEEVLLFQERVAEAQKVAILELKEFESKNKKRRKPSGADTQDFEDNGENVKVSMNLNSSKKKNRGSGKSKKMNQKRN
;
A
#
# COMPACT_ATOMS: atom_id res chain seq x y z
N MET A 1 5.34 -2.08 6.83
CA MET A 1 4.21 -2.47 7.72
C MET A 1 2.98 -1.58 7.51
N PRO A 2 1.76 -1.92 7.99
CA PRO A 2 0.64 -0.97 7.96
C PRO A 2 1.01 0.34 8.65
N THR A 3 0.62 1.47 8.06
CA THR A 3 0.95 2.81 8.57
C THR A 3 0.15 3.20 9.81
N ASN A 4 -0.98 2.53 10.05
CA ASN A 4 -1.86 2.75 11.18
C ASN A 4 -1.92 1.52 12.09
N SER A 5 -1.83 1.74 13.39
CA SER A 5 -1.90 0.69 14.42
C SER A 5 -3.25 -0.01 14.47
N LYS A 6 -4.35 0.69 14.21
CA LYS A 6 -5.70 0.09 14.14
C LYS A 6 -5.81 -0.94 13.02
N ASP A 7 -5.21 -0.66 11.87
CA ASP A 7 -5.22 -1.56 10.72
C ASP A 7 -4.37 -2.81 10.99
N TYR A 8 -3.27 -2.66 11.73
CA TYR A 8 -2.49 -3.80 12.19
C TYR A 8 -3.32 -4.75 13.07
N ILE A 9 -4.06 -4.22 14.06
CA ILE A 9 -4.93 -5.00 14.96
C ILE A 9 -5.99 -5.78 14.18
N HIS A 10 -6.60 -5.16 13.17
CA HIS A 10 -7.57 -5.82 12.31
C HIS A 10 -6.92 -6.91 11.45
N ARG A 11 -5.71 -6.69 10.93
CA ARG A 11 -4.96 -7.67 10.13
C ARG A 11 -4.53 -8.90 10.94
N VAL A 12 -4.04 -8.72 12.16
CA VAL A 12 -3.68 -9.86 13.03
C VAL A 12 -4.91 -10.59 13.57
N GLY A 13 -6.09 -9.96 13.48
CA GLY A 13 -7.37 -10.59 13.77
C GLY A 13 -7.71 -10.61 15.26
N ARG A 14 -7.34 -9.56 16.00
CA ARG A 14 -7.60 -9.44 17.46
C ARG A 14 -9.08 -9.55 17.83
N THR A 15 -10.00 -9.29 16.89
CA THR A 15 -11.45 -9.36 17.09
C THR A 15 -12.14 -10.53 16.36
N ALA A 16 -11.50 -11.16 15.37
CA ALA A 16 -12.12 -12.22 14.56
C ALA A 16 -11.74 -13.66 15.02
N ARG A 17 -10.72 -13.81 15.87
CA ARG A 17 -10.25 -15.11 16.39
C ARG A 17 -10.78 -15.38 17.80
N ALA A 18 -12.09 -15.49 17.98
CA ALA A 18 -12.68 -15.85 19.28
C ALA A 18 -12.12 -17.21 19.76
N GLY A 19 -11.20 -17.18 20.74
CA GLY A 19 -10.69 -18.35 21.45
C GLY A 19 -9.64 -19.22 20.74
N LYS A 20 -9.17 -18.87 19.53
CA LYS A 20 -8.17 -19.68 18.80
C LYS A 20 -6.77 -19.08 18.92
N SER A 21 -5.79 -19.91 19.29
CA SER A 21 -4.38 -19.55 19.28
C SER A 21 -3.86 -19.38 17.83
N GLY A 22 -2.96 -18.44 17.62
CA GLY A 22 -2.28 -18.23 16.34
C GLY A 22 -1.03 -17.38 16.54
N LYS A 23 -0.06 -17.54 15.65
CA LYS A 23 1.14 -16.69 15.60
C LYS A 23 0.97 -15.65 14.49
N ALA A 24 1.36 -14.41 14.77
CA ALA A 24 1.46 -13.34 13.77
C ALA A 24 2.94 -12.99 13.62
N ILE A 25 3.50 -13.24 12.43
CA ILE A 25 4.88 -12.88 12.09
C ILE A 25 4.83 -11.59 11.26
N THR A 26 5.68 -10.65 11.63
CA THR A 26 5.67 -9.28 11.13
C THR A 26 7.08 -8.99 10.62
N PHE A 27 7.23 -8.79 9.30
CA PHE A 27 8.51 -8.37 8.73
C PHE A 27 8.70 -6.87 8.92
N VAL A 28 9.80 -6.49 9.54
CA VAL A 28 10.12 -5.11 9.91
C VAL A 28 11.44 -4.73 9.24
N THR A 29 11.49 -3.55 8.63
CA THR A 29 12.74 -2.94 8.15
C THR A 29 13.16 -1.80 9.06
N GLN A 30 14.38 -1.27 8.88
CA GLN A 30 14.85 -0.10 9.64
C GLN A 30 13.93 1.13 9.54
N TYR A 31 13.16 1.25 8.46
CA TYR A 31 12.23 2.37 8.24
C TYR A 31 10.90 2.19 8.99
N ASP A 32 10.60 0.98 9.46
CA ASP A 32 9.34 0.65 10.15
C ASP A 32 9.43 0.79 11.68
N ILE A 33 10.57 1.20 12.24
CA ILE A 33 10.80 1.24 13.70
C ILE A 33 9.77 2.12 14.43
N GLU A 34 9.51 3.32 13.91
CA GLU A 34 8.55 4.24 14.53
C GLU A 34 7.12 3.68 14.48
N LEU A 35 6.77 3.01 13.38
CA LEU A 35 5.47 2.35 13.22
C LEU A 35 5.32 1.20 14.22
N LEU A 36 6.36 0.40 14.40
CA LEU A 36 6.39 -0.70 15.35
C LEU A 36 6.16 -0.18 16.78
N GLN A 37 6.89 0.86 17.21
CA GLN A 37 6.74 1.45 18.54
C GLN A 37 5.32 1.98 18.80
N ARG A 38 4.69 2.62 17.80
CA ARG A 38 3.29 3.05 17.89
C ARG A 38 2.34 1.86 18.03
N ILE A 39 2.57 0.78 17.30
CA ILE A 39 1.77 -0.45 17.40
C ILE A 39 1.93 -1.08 18.78
N GLU A 40 3.17 -1.22 19.29
CA GLU A 40 3.47 -1.75 20.62
C GLU A 40 2.79 -0.94 21.73
N SER A 41 2.79 0.39 21.60
CA SER A 41 2.12 1.29 22.55
C SER A 41 0.61 1.07 22.61
N VAL A 42 -0.03 0.80 21.47
CA VAL A 42 -1.47 0.53 21.39
C VAL A 42 -1.82 -0.88 21.86
N ILE A 43 -0.96 -1.86 21.59
CA ILE A 43 -1.16 -3.25 22.01
C ILE A 43 -0.82 -3.45 23.50
N GLY A 44 0.07 -2.61 24.05
CA GLY A 44 0.56 -2.72 25.43
C GLY A 44 1.51 -3.89 25.65
N LYS A 45 2.11 -4.43 24.58
CA LYS A 45 3.06 -5.55 24.64
C LYS A 45 4.21 -5.30 23.66
N LYS A 46 5.44 -5.60 24.09
CA LYS A 46 6.60 -5.61 23.21
C LYS A 46 6.57 -6.82 22.27
N MET A 47 6.88 -6.57 21.00
CA MET A 47 7.07 -7.64 20.03
C MET A 47 8.50 -8.17 20.18
N GLU A 48 8.61 -9.47 20.36
CA GLU A 48 9.90 -10.14 20.45
C GLU A 48 10.37 -10.54 19.05
N GLU A 49 11.68 -10.45 18.84
CA GLU A 49 12.29 -10.98 17.63
C GLU A 49 12.05 -12.49 17.57
N TYR A 50 11.60 -12.95 16.42
CA TYR A 50 11.40 -14.38 16.22
C TYR A 50 12.76 -15.03 15.97
N PRO A 51 13.17 -16.07 16.73
CA PRO A 51 14.44 -16.74 16.50
C PRO A 51 14.39 -17.45 15.16
N ALA A 52 15.13 -16.93 14.20
CA ALA A 52 15.37 -17.57 12.92
C ALA A 52 16.83 -17.98 12.88
N GLU A 53 17.10 -19.28 12.94
CA GLU A 53 18.46 -19.81 12.83
C GLU A 53 18.98 -19.57 11.41
N LYS A 54 19.83 -18.55 11.29
CA LYS A 54 20.30 -18.05 9.99
C LYS A 54 20.91 -19.16 9.14
N GLU A 55 21.69 -20.03 9.75
CA GLU A 55 22.37 -21.15 9.08
C GLU A 55 21.37 -22.13 8.47
N GLU A 56 20.35 -22.52 9.23
CA GLU A 56 19.29 -23.40 8.74
C GLU A 56 18.49 -22.76 7.60
N VAL A 57 18.20 -21.47 7.70
CA VAL A 57 17.44 -20.73 6.67
C VAL A 57 18.25 -20.59 5.38
N LEU A 58 19.56 -20.38 5.47
CA LEU A 58 20.44 -20.23 4.30
C LEU A 58 20.56 -21.51 3.47
N LEU A 59 20.34 -22.69 4.06
CA LEU A 59 20.27 -23.96 3.30
C LEU A 59 19.18 -23.95 2.22
N PHE A 60 18.14 -23.13 2.38
CA PHE A 60 17.07 -22.99 1.40
C PHE A 60 17.32 -21.90 0.35
N GLN A 61 18.43 -21.16 0.43
CA GLN A 61 18.66 -19.97 -0.39
C GLN A 61 18.62 -20.27 -1.90
N GLU A 62 19.22 -21.38 -2.35
CA GLU A 62 19.23 -21.77 -3.75
C GLU A 62 17.81 -22.07 -4.28
N ARG A 63 17.06 -22.87 -3.53
CA ARG A 63 15.66 -23.21 -3.86
C ARG A 63 14.76 -21.98 -3.89
N VAL A 64 14.94 -21.07 -2.93
CA VAL A 64 14.19 -19.80 -2.89
C VAL A 64 14.57 -18.91 -4.07
N ALA A 65 15.84 -18.84 -4.45
CA ALA A 65 16.30 -18.05 -5.60
C ALA A 65 15.74 -18.57 -6.92
N GLU A 66 15.67 -19.89 -7.11
CA GLU A 66 15.04 -20.51 -8.27
C GLU A 66 13.55 -20.20 -8.32
N ALA A 67 12.83 -20.40 -7.20
CA ALA A 67 11.41 -20.08 -7.10
C ALA A 67 11.12 -18.59 -7.39
N GLN A 68 11.97 -17.68 -6.91
CA GLN A 68 11.87 -16.25 -7.20
C GLN A 68 12.03 -15.96 -8.70
N LYS A 69 13.02 -16.57 -9.37
CA LYS A 69 13.22 -16.39 -10.82
C LYS A 69 11.99 -16.86 -11.60
N VAL A 70 11.45 -18.03 -11.26
CA VAL A 70 10.24 -18.57 -11.90
C VAL A 70 9.06 -17.62 -11.71
N ALA A 71 8.82 -17.15 -10.49
CA ALA A 71 7.72 -16.22 -10.20
C ALA A 71 7.84 -14.90 -10.97
N ILE A 72 9.06 -14.35 -11.12
CA ILE A 72 9.30 -13.12 -11.87
C ILE A 72 9.00 -13.32 -13.36
N LEU A 73 9.44 -14.45 -13.94
CA LEU A 73 9.19 -14.77 -15.35
C LEU A 73 7.68 -14.93 -15.62
N GLU A 74 6.98 -15.64 -14.73
CA GLU A 74 5.53 -15.85 -14.85
C GLU A 74 4.75 -14.54 -14.77
N LEU A 75 5.09 -13.65 -13.81
CA LEU A 75 4.47 -12.33 -13.70
C LEU A 75 4.70 -11.48 -14.96
N LYS A 76 5.91 -11.51 -15.53
CA LYS A 76 6.23 -10.78 -16.76
C LYS A 76 5.47 -11.31 -17.98
N GLU A 77 5.31 -12.63 -18.07
CA GLU A 77 4.52 -13.27 -19.13
C GLU A 77 3.02 -12.93 -18.99
N PHE A 78 2.50 -12.96 -17.76
CA PHE A 78 1.11 -12.61 -17.46
C PHE A 78 0.79 -11.16 -17.82
N GLU A 79 1.66 -10.21 -17.49
CA GLU A 79 1.53 -8.81 -17.89
C GLU A 79 1.52 -8.64 -19.42
N SER A 80 2.38 -9.37 -20.13
CA SER A 80 2.50 -9.31 -21.58
C SER A 80 1.25 -9.84 -22.28
N LYS A 81 0.68 -10.95 -21.78
CA LYS A 81 -0.60 -11.50 -22.27
C LYS A 81 -1.77 -10.55 -21.99
N ASN A 82 -1.82 -9.94 -20.80
CA ASN A 82 -2.88 -8.98 -20.47
C ASN A 82 -2.80 -7.71 -21.33
N LYS A 83 -1.61 -7.22 -21.67
CA LYS A 83 -1.44 -6.08 -22.60
C LYS A 83 -1.93 -6.41 -24.02
N LYS A 84 -1.67 -7.63 -24.54
CA LYS A 84 -2.21 -8.07 -25.84
C LYS A 84 -3.74 -8.15 -25.85
N ARG A 85 -4.37 -8.58 -24.76
CA ARG A 85 -5.85 -8.63 -24.63
C ARG A 85 -6.52 -7.26 -24.50
N ARG A 86 -5.75 -6.21 -24.15
CA ARG A 86 -6.26 -4.83 -24.01
C ARG A 86 -6.13 -3.98 -25.27
N LYS A 87 -5.47 -4.45 -26.33
CA LYS A 87 -5.58 -3.85 -27.67
C LYS A 87 -6.87 -4.40 -28.31
N PRO A 88 -7.91 -3.59 -28.55
CA PRO A 88 -9.03 -4.04 -29.36
C PRO A 88 -8.53 -4.21 -30.79
N SER A 89 -8.60 -5.44 -31.29
CA SER A 89 -8.57 -5.73 -32.72
C SER A 89 -9.86 -5.17 -33.34
N GLY A 90 -9.80 -3.93 -33.81
CA GLY A 90 -10.98 -3.27 -34.41
C GLY A 90 -10.89 -1.75 -34.46
N ALA A 91 -9.83 -1.22 -35.06
CA ALA A 91 -9.82 0.15 -35.55
C ALA A 91 -9.02 0.15 -36.86
N ASP A 92 -9.72 -0.03 -37.98
CA ASP A 92 -9.26 0.46 -39.27
C ASP A 92 -9.01 1.96 -39.10
N THR A 93 -7.77 2.39 -39.12
CA THR A 93 -7.43 3.80 -39.30
C THR A 93 -6.23 3.84 -40.21
N GLN A 94 -6.49 4.39 -41.39
CA GLN A 94 -5.64 4.44 -42.56
C GLN A 94 -4.24 4.96 -42.21
N ASP A 95 -3.25 4.37 -42.88
CA ASP A 95 -1.88 4.85 -42.90
C ASP A 95 -1.87 6.33 -43.32
N PHE A 96 -1.60 7.21 -42.37
CA PHE A 96 -1.26 8.60 -42.65
C PHE A 96 0.25 8.74 -42.43
N GLU A 97 0.98 8.88 -43.54
CA GLU A 97 2.38 9.26 -43.56
C GLU A 97 2.56 10.61 -42.84
N ASP A 98 3.25 10.59 -41.70
CA ASP A 98 3.65 11.80 -40.98
C ASP A 98 4.84 12.45 -41.71
N ASN A 99 4.53 13.25 -42.73
CA ASN A 99 5.42 14.30 -43.22
C ASN A 99 5.33 15.46 -42.22
N GLY A 100 6.46 15.79 -41.62
CA GLY A 100 6.53 16.64 -40.45
C GLY A 100 5.92 18.03 -40.60
N GLU A 101 5.50 18.60 -39.48
CA GLU A 101 5.84 19.96 -39.05
C GLU A 101 5.30 20.25 -37.63
N ASN A 102 6.06 21.05 -36.90
CA ASN A 102 5.84 21.51 -35.53
C ASN A 102 4.43 22.09 -35.27
N VAL A 103 3.70 21.65 -34.23
CA VAL A 103 2.79 22.53 -33.46
C VAL A 103 2.70 22.15 -31.98
N LYS A 104 3.03 23.13 -31.13
CA LYS A 104 2.92 23.17 -29.66
C LYS A 104 1.48 22.93 -29.16
N VAL A 105 1.29 22.14 -28.10
CA VAL A 105 0.22 22.40 -27.12
C VAL A 105 0.66 21.98 -25.71
N SER A 106 1.02 22.97 -24.88
CA SER A 106 1.09 22.84 -23.43
C SER A 106 -0.32 22.98 -22.83
N MET A 107 -0.90 21.90 -22.30
CA MET A 107 -2.19 21.94 -21.60
C MET A 107 -2.01 22.08 -20.08
N ASN A 108 -2.40 23.25 -19.59
CA ASN A 108 -3.07 23.58 -18.33
C ASN A 108 -2.98 22.60 -17.15
N LEU A 109 -2.19 22.99 -16.14
CA LEU A 109 -2.49 22.75 -14.73
C LEU A 109 -3.11 24.04 -14.14
N ASN A 110 -4.27 23.95 -13.49
CA ASN A 110 -4.42 24.41 -12.10
C ASN A 110 -5.85 24.35 -11.52
N SER A 111 -5.91 23.75 -10.33
CA SER A 111 -6.64 24.20 -9.13
C SER A 111 -8.18 24.11 -9.09
N SER A 112 -8.69 22.98 -8.64
CA SER A 112 -10.02 22.88 -8.01
C SER A 112 -9.96 23.42 -6.56
N LYS A 113 -10.05 24.75 -6.46
CA LYS A 113 -10.37 25.53 -5.24
C LYS A 113 -11.79 25.16 -4.77
N LYS A 114 -11.94 24.46 -3.64
CA LYS A 114 -13.24 24.28 -2.97
C LYS A 114 -13.32 25.24 -1.77
N LYS A 115 -14.03 26.36 -1.94
CA LYS A 115 -14.35 27.34 -0.89
C LYS A 115 -15.78 27.16 -0.38
N ASN A 116 -15.92 27.46 0.92
CA ASN A 116 -17.10 27.87 1.69
C ASN A 116 -18.21 26.85 2.01
N ARG A 117 -18.19 26.40 3.27
CA ARG A 117 -19.39 26.32 4.12
C ARG A 117 -19.14 27.11 5.39
N GLY A 118 -19.69 28.33 5.43
CA GLY A 118 -19.91 29.07 6.66
C GLY A 118 -21.39 29.01 7.00
N SER A 119 -21.73 28.41 8.14
CA SER A 119 -22.95 28.72 8.87
C SER A 119 -22.64 28.55 10.36
N GLY A 120 -22.58 29.68 11.06
CA GLY A 120 -22.32 29.74 12.48
C GLY A 120 -23.51 29.24 13.31
N LYS A 121 -23.19 28.64 14.45
CA LYS A 121 -23.92 28.73 15.73
C LYS A 121 -23.18 27.87 16.78
N SER A 122 -22.38 28.50 17.63
CA SER A 122 -21.97 27.92 18.91
C SER A 122 -22.10 28.98 20.01
N LYS A 123 -22.99 28.66 20.95
CA LYS A 123 -23.42 29.44 22.10
C LYS A 123 -22.24 29.86 22.99
N LYS A 124 -22.20 31.15 23.38
CA LYS A 124 -21.47 31.60 24.57
C LYS A 124 -22.34 31.30 25.80
N MET A 125 -21.83 30.44 26.68
CA MET A 125 -22.35 30.22 28.03
C MET A 125 -21.24 30.63 28.98
N ASN A 126 -21.44 31.71 29.75
CA ASN A 126 -20.64 31.97 30.94
C ASN A 126 -21.50 32.80 31.90
N GLN A 127 -22.09 32.13 32.88
CA GLN A 127 -22.69 32.77 34.05
C GLN A 127 -21.55 33.17 34.98
N LYS A 128 -21.36 34.48 35.18
CA LYS A 128 -20.67 34.99 36.36
C LYS A 128 -21.69 35.07 37.49
N ARG A 129 -21.41 34.34 38.57
CA ARG A 129 -21.97 34.56 39.90
C ARG A 129 -21.45 35.91 40.40
N ASN A 130 -22.33 36.71 40.97
CA ASN A 130 -22.08 37.62 42.07
C ASN A 130 -23.35 37.62 42.92
#